data_AF-A0A967GR07-F1
#
_entry.id   AF-A0A967GR07-F1
#
_cell.length_a   1.000
_cell.length_b   1.000
_cell.length_c   1.000
_cell.angle_alpha   90.00
_cell.angle_beta   90.00
_cell.angle_gamma   90.00
#
_symmetry.space_group_name_H-M   'P 1'
#
loop_
_entity.id
_entity.type
_entity.pdbx_description
1 polymer ?
#
loop_
_entity_poly.entity_id
_entity_poly.type
_entity_poly.pdbx_seq_one_letter_code
_entity_poly.pdbx_strand_id
1 'polypeptide(L)'
;MDHKQAVIYKGPFREVVDDDGHRLRRGRREAVCEKTFRILGGPAYSGHFQPVEPREPVASQDAKEFDRPGAEPRDPRETKGTGYHVTSDPDPCCENGGCC
;
A
#
# COMPACT_ATOMS: atom_id res chain seq x y z
N MET A 1 -3.73 -6.19 -14.93
CA MET A 1 -3.00 -7.35 -14.38
C MET A 1 -2.52 -7.08 -12.96
N ASP A 2 -2.38 -8.14 -12.17
CA ASP A 2 -1.85 -8.12 -10.80
C ASP A 2 -0.32 -8.34 -10.82
N HIS A 3 0.42 -7.24 -10.70
CA HIS A 3 1.89 -7.23 -10.57
C HIS A 3 2.35 -7.23 -9.11
N LYS A 4 1.47 -7.54 -8.15
CA LYS A 4 1.76 -7.47 -6.70
C LYS A 4 2.13 -6.08 -6.18
N GLN A 5 1.72 -5.05 -6.91
CA GLN A 5 1.98 -3.65 -6.61
C GLN A 5 0.96 -3.07 -5.62
N ALA A 6 1.40 -2.05 -4.88
CA ALA A 6 0.58 -1.27 -3.96
C ALA A 6 0.86 0.23 -4.06
N VAL A 7 -0.06 1.03 -3.53
CA VAL A 7 0.14 2.46 -3.29
C VAL A 7 -0.19 2.79 -1.84
N ILE A 8 0.49 3.78 -1.27
CA ILE A 8 0.15 4.37 0.01
C ILE A 8 -0.34 5.79 -0.22
N TYR A 9 -1.59 6.06 0.11
CA TYR A 9 -2.11 7.42 0.13
C TYR A 9 -1.52 8.19 1.32
N LYS A 10 -0.89 9.33 1.06
CA LYS A 10 -0.18 10.15 2.07
C LYS A 10 -1.10 11.17 2.76
N GLY A 11 -2.26 11.47 2.20
CA GLY A 11 -3.20 12.47 2.73
C GLY A 11 -3.37 13.69 1.80
N PRO A 12 -4.08 14.73 2.27
CA PRO A 12 -4.37 15.04 3.67
C PRO A 12 -5.59 14.32 4.27
N PHE A 13 -6.51 13.84 3.43
CA PHE A 13 -7.78 13.26 3.88
C PHE A 13 -7.61 11.87 4.52
N ARG A 14 -8.63 11.42 5.25
CA ARG A 14 -8.65 10.06 5.84
C ARG A 14 -8.62 8.97 4.76
N GLU A 15 -9.37 9.18 3.69
CA GLU A 15 -9.43 8.32 2.51
C GLU A 15 -9.91 9.12 1.30
N VAL A 16 -9.62 8.63 0.11
CA VAL A 16 -10.11 9.16 -1.17
C VAL A 16 -10.67 8.01 -2.01
N VAL A 17 -11.51 8.33 -2.99
CA VAL A 17 -12.02 7.36 -3.97
C VAL A 17 -11.61 7.86 -5.34
N ASP A 18 -11.01 7.00 -6.16
CA ASP A 18 -10.63 7.36 -7.54
C ASP A 18 -11.80 7.21 -8.52
N ASP A 19 -11.57 7.57 -9.78
CA ASP A 19 -12.58 7.55 -10.84
C ASP A 19 -13.09 6.14 -11.16
N ASP A 20 -12.30 5.11 -10.83
CA ASP A 20 -12.65 3.69 -11.01
C ASP A 20 -13.32 3.10 -9.73
N GLY A 21 -13.55 3.91 -8.69
CA GLY A 21 -14.22 3.51 -7.44
C GLY A 21 -13.32 2.88 -6.37
N HIS A 22 -11.99 2.90 -6.54
CA HIS A 22 -11.05 2.36 -5.55
C HIS A 22 -10.94 3.28 -4.33
N ARG A 23 -11.22 2.75 -3.14
CA ARG A 23 -11.11 3.49 -1.87
C ARG A 23 -9.70 3.39 -1.28
N LEU A 24 -8.94 4.49 -1.30
CA LEU A 24 -7.55 4.54 -0.88
C LEU A 24 -7.44 5.19 0.51
N ARG A 25 -7.12 4.39 1.54
CA ARG A 25 -7.03 4.87 2.93
C ARG A 25 -5.64 5.39 3.26
N ARG A 26 -5.58 6.50 3.99
CA ARG A 26 -4.32 7.14 4.36
C ARG A 26 -3.43 6.18 5.16
N GLY A 27 -2.17 6.06 4.75
CA GLY A 27 -1.16 5.24 5.44
C GLY A 27 -1.28 3.72 5.22
N ARG A 28 -2.27 3.24 4.47
CA ARG A 28 -2.42 1.80 4.15
C ARG A 28 -1.77 1.48 2.80
N ARG A 29 -1.16 0.29 2.72
CA ARG A 29 -0.53 -0.26 1.50
C ARG A 29 -1.59 -0.94 0.64
N GLU A 30 -2.45 -0.15 0.02
CA GLU A 30 -3.59 -0.68 -0.72
C GLU A 30 -3.12 -1.36 -2.02
N ALA A 31 -3.63 -2.57 -2.28
CA ALA A 31 -3.36 -3.33 -3.48
C ALA A 31 -4.02 -2.64 -4.68
N VAL A 32 -3.26 -2.53 -5.77
CA VAL A 32 -3.75 -1.97 -7.03
C VAL A 32 -3.32 -2.83 -8.21
N CYS A 33 -4.06 -2.72 -9.32
CA CYS A 33 -3.63 -3.26 -10.59
C CYS A 33 -2.56 -2.35 -11.24
N GLU A 34 -1.85 -2.88 -12.24
CA GLU A 34 -0.81 -2.15 -12.97
C GLU A 34 -1.28 -0.79 -13.54
N LYS A 35 -2.51 -0.72 -14.08
CA LYS A 35 -3.09 0.52 -14.62
C LYS A 35 -3.14 1.59 -13.53
N THR A 36 -3.80 1.29 -12.42
CA THR A 36 -3.96 2.22 -11.29
C THR A 36 -2.62 2.59 -10.66
N PHE A 37 -1.69 1.63 -10.55
CA PHE A 37 -0.34 1.90 -10.06
C PHE A 37 0.38 2.97 -10.91
N ARG A 38 0.33 2.84 -12.24
CA ARG A 38 0.93 3.81 -13.17
C ARG A 38 0.26 5.18 -13.09
N ILE A 39 -1.07 5.22 -13.01
CA ILE A 39 -1.83 6.48 -12.91
C ILE A 39 -1.45 7.21 -11.62
N LEU A 40 -1.58 6.55 -10.47
CA LEU A 40 -1.33 7.17 -9.16
C LEU A 40 0.15 7.43 -8.87
N GLY A 41 1.05 6.72 -9.54
CA GLY A 41 2.49 7.02 -9.54
C GLY A 41 2.90 8.14 -10.50
N GLY A 42 1.96 8.65 -11.31
CA GLY A 42 2.20 9.67 -12.32
C GLY A 42 2.41 11.09 -11.75
N PRO A 43 2.89 12.04 -12.58
CA PRO A 43 3.23 13.39 -12.13
C PRO A 43 2.04 14.18 -11.56
N ALA A 44 0.82 13.94 -12.06
CA ALA A 44 -0.38 14.61 -11.57
C ALA A 44 -0.71 14.29 -10.09
N TYR A 45 -0.23 13.15 -9.59
CA TYR A 45 -0.48 12.65 -8.24
C TYR A 45 0.79 12.68 -7.36
N SER A 46 1.85 13.30 -7.86
CA SER A 46 3.12 13.42 -7.15
C SER A 46 2.91 14.05 -5.77
N GLY A 47 3.53 13.45 -4.75
CA GLY A 47 3.42 13.91 -3.36
C GLY A 47 2.19 13.38 -2.61
N HIS A 48 1.12 12.96 -3.30
CA HIS A 48 -0.08 12.40 -2.68
C HIS A 48 -0.02 10.89 -2.47
N PHE A 49 0.68 10.17 -3.33
CA PHE A 49 0.84 8.71 -3.24
C PHE A 49 2.31 8.31 -3.20
N GLN A 50 2.59 7.26 -2.43
CA GLN A 50 3.86 6.56 -2.44
C GLN A 50 3.66 5.22 -3.16
N PRO A 51 4.22 5.02 -4.37
CA PRO A 51 4.20 3.72 -5.01
C PRO A 51 5.06 2.73 -4.21
N VAL A 52 4.60 1.48 -4.16
CA VAL A 52 5.28 0.36 -3.52
C VAL A 52 5.32 -0.81 -4.49
N GLU A 53 6.51 -1.07 -5.03
CA GLU A 53 6.79 -2.25 -5.85
C GLU A 53 6.81 -3.52 -4.97
N PRO A 54 6.48 -4.71 -5.52
CA PRO A 54 6.72 -5.96 -4.84
C PRO A 54 8.23 -6.17 -4.61
N ARG A 55 8.57 -7.02 -3.65
CA ARG A 55 9.97 -7.41 -3.42
C ARG A 55 10.56 -8.12 -4.65
N GLU A 56 9.81 -9.08 -5.17
CA GLU A 56 10.16 -9.84 -6.36
C GLU A 56 9.27 -9.34 -7.52
N PRO A 57 9.86 -8.73 -8.57
CA PRO A 57 9.10 -8.24 -9.71
C PRO A 57 8.31 -9.35 -10.41
N VAL A 58 7.05 -9.07 -10.76
CA VAL A 58 6.21 -9.97 -11.55
C VAL A 58 6.29 -9.56 -13.01
N ALA A 59 6.78 -10.46 -13.89
CA ALA A 59 6.81 -10.20 -15.33
C ALA A 59 5.38 -10.18 -15.91
N SER A 60 5.15 -9.38 -16.95
CA SER A 60 3.82 -9.20 -17.54
C SER A 60 3.18 -10.50 -18.05
N GLN A 61 3.98 -11.47 -18.50
CA GLN A 61 3.49 -12.79 -18.93
C GLN A 61 3.00 -13.67 -17.78
N ASP A 62 3.50 -13.44 -16.56
CA ASP A 62 3.17 -14.22 -15.36
C ASP A 62 2.10 -13.51 -14.49
N ALA A 63 1.76 -12.28 -14.86
CA ALA A 63 0.81 -11.46 -14.12
C ALA A 63 -0.63 -11.93 -14.35
N LYS A 64 -1.30 -12.31 -13.26
CA LYS A 64 -2.69 -12.78 -13.29
C LYS A 64 -3.67 -11.62 -13.44
N GLU A 65 -4.94 -11.93 -13.68
CA GLU A 65 -6.00 -10.93 -13.57
C GLU A 65 -6.07 -10.40 -12.13
N PHE A 66 -6.31 -9.09 -12.01
CA PHE A 66 -6.46 -8.46 -10.70
C PHE A 66 -7.92 -8.55 -10.28
N ASP A 67 -8.23 -9.48 -9.37
CA ASP A 67 -9.59 -9.79 -8.94
C ASP A 67 -9.82 -9.45 -7.45
N ARG A 68 -9.25 -8.33 -6.98
CA ARG A 68 -9.52 -7.84 -5.62
C ARG A 68 -10.56 -6.72 -5.69
N PRO A 69 -11.83 -6.98 -5.33
CA PRO A 69 -12.83 -5.93 -5.26
C PRO A 69 -12.53 -5.02 -4.07
N GLY A 70 -12.07 -3.81 -4.38
CA GLY A 70 -11.71 -2.80 -3.38
C GLY A 70 -10.23 -2.81 -3.02
N ALA A 71 -9.78 -1.70 -2.44
CA ALA A 71 -8.38 -1.49 -2.06
C ALA A 71 -8.11 -2.20 -0.72
N GLU A 72 -8.06 -3.53 -0.75
CA GLU A 72 -7.52 -4.32 0.35
C GLU A 72 -5.99 -4.18 0.40
N PRO A 73 -5.36 -4.19 1.58
CA PRO A 73 -3.92 -4.09 1.65
C PRO A 73 -3.23 -5.31 1.06
N ARG A 74 -2.06 -5.10 0.47
CA ARG A 74 -1.13 -6.20 0.16
C ARG A 74 -0.66 -6.89 1.44
N ASP A 75 -0.46 -8.19 1.34
CA ASP A 75 0.20 -8.91 2.43
C ASP A 75 1.63 -8.36 2.57
N PRO A 76 2.09 -8.04 3.81
CA PRO A 76 3.47 -7.59 4.02
C PRO A 76 4.52 -8.48 3.38
N ARG A 77 4.27 -9.79 3.23
CA ARG A 77 5.20 -10.73 2.58
C ARG A 77 5.45 -10.43 1.11
N GLU A 78 4.49 -9.84 0.40
CA GLU A 78 4.64 -9.49 -1.02
C GLU A 78 5.63 -8.33 -1.22
N THR A 79 5.76 -7.46 -0.22
CA THR A 79 6.62 -6.26 -0.29
C THR A 79 7.86 -6.35 0.59
N LYS A 80 7.84 -7.12 1.68
CA LYS A 80 8.93 -7.26 2.66
C LYS A 80 9.58 -8.65 2.67
N GLY A 81 8.92 -9.68 2.12
CA GLY A 81 9.37 -11.08 2.17
C GLY A 81 8.84 -11.86 3.39
N THR A 82 9.06 -13.17 3.42
CA THR A 82 8.52 -14.08 4.46
C THR A 82 9.20 -13.94 5.83
N GLY A 83 10.46 -13.48 5.86
CA GLY A 83 11.21 -13.21 7.10
C GLY A 83 10.91 -11.86 7.74
N TYR A 84 9.78 -11.21 7.39
CA TYR A 84 9.45 -9.92 7.99
C TYR A 84 9.06 -10.10 9.46
N HIS A 85 9.62 -9.26 10.33
CA HIS A 85 9.19 -9.19 11.73
C HIS A 85 8.02 -8.22 11.83
N VAL A 86 6.88 -8.67 12.36
CA VAL A 86 5.80 -7.76 12.75
C VAL A 86 6.32 -6.96 13.93
N THR A 87 6.49 -5.66 13.76
CA THR A 87 6.68 -4.76 14.90
C THR A 87 5.31 -4.64 15.57
N SER A 88 5.17 -5.23 16.76
CA SER A 88 4.04 -4.94 17.64
C SER A 88 4.15 -3.50 18.15
N ASP A 89 3.04 -2.95 18.66
CA ASP A 89 3.11 -1.68 19.39
C ASP A 89 4.19 -1.77 20.47
N PRO A 90 5.00 -0.71 20.65
CA PRO A 90 5.85 -0.64 21.82
C PRO A 90 4.96 -0.80 23.06
N ASP A 91 5.44 -1.56 24.06
CA ASP A 91 4.80 -1.61 25.37
C ASP A 91 4.48 -0.17 25.82
N PRO A 92 3.34 0.08 26.49
CA PRO A 92 2.96 1.40 26.98
C PRO A 92 3.96 1.86 28.05
N CYS A 93 5.11 2.36 27.61
CA CYS A 93 6.19 2.87 28.45
C CYS A 93 5.83 4.22 29.10
N CYS A 94 4.66 4.79 28.80
CA CYS A 94 4.30 6.14 29.21
C CYS A 94 2.87 6.28 29.75
N GLU A 95 2.28 5.27 30.38
CA GLU A 95 0.97 5.43 31.04
C GLU A 95 1.02 5.86 32.51
N ASN A 96 2.20 6.08 33.10
CA ASN A 96 2.30 6.78 34.38
C ASN A 96 3.58 7.64 34.41
N GLY A 97 3.40 8.96 34.40
CA GLY A 97 4.47 9.93 34.19
C GLY A 97 5.72 9.72 35.05
N GLY A 98 6.87 9.61 34.39
CA GLY A 98 8.17 9.68 35.04
C GLY A 98 9.32 9.09 34.21
N CYS A 99 10.03 9.97 33.48
CA CYS A 99 11.37 9.78 32.87
C CYS A 99 11.47 8.75 31.71
N CYS A 100 12.28 8.93 30.64
CA CYS A 100 13.41 9.82 30.34
C CYS A 100 13.28 10.40 28.93
#